data_AF-A0A7V4STY5-F1
#
_entry.id   AF-A0A7V4STY5-F1
#
_cell.length_a   1.000
_cell.length_b   1.000
_cell.length_c   1.000
_cell.angle_alpha   90.00
_cell.angle_beta   90.00
_cell.angle_gamma   90.00
#
_symmetry.space_group_name_H-M   'P 1'
#
loop_
_entity.id
_entity.type
_entity.pdbx_description
1 polymer ?
#
loop_
_entity_poly.entity_id
_entity_poly.type
_entity_poly.pdbx_seq_one_letter_code
_entity_poly.pdbx_strand_id
1 'polypeptide(L)'
;MQPSQFILEAYENVSMERRDDEMIESACSQNRCPLARAICVMLLVCIGAAMVASAACGQEPLRVRRNFFGCHNLMDGGPAYQTGIDWTQEMNGPGFVFDWVRGDFELWMAYCFQRNLIPCMRLQNGNGGELPSPGYMGNVVSILCNYKLAHPEYADRLVYLQLWNEPGDARDYVDPATFSQFMIDAWNTIQTVVANAAAQNPAIAGTFKIMTPGQNGPAWWEQAWAAHPQAKFCFDVWATHPYPESDPPWFNHHDSVAYSNAVKTIDSYVLDLDKLAENHGGYSRRGVPVMITETCYGDHLGISYEGYPKTTRDMAASYYQQAFTDYWYKWPEIVAVHHFILCNWSWEAFALVPAGTGSVDTDGDGILEPASVYPQYTAIKNTRISLENQNKLAPARISKYTGPTGSISGTVTRSDTGAPVKYATLYTDGYEFGHVSLYDGGYVINDVPVGTYTLTCHKVGYLDASQQVTVTAGNNTVANFSLVYTGKDATQFYFVDTAQGSCPGCQLCATYLGQTFTTPSDVGYIKFAAAKPNVGNLYLKFSILDGDNPNAPVIGTWNSYYLEGAFGGEMIGGEAPGDGIPVQPNRTYFLKIERTDGQPVYLYASNANPYPGGCA
;
A
#
# COMPACT_ATOMS: atom_id res chain seq x y z
N MET A 1 28.79 55.76 -7.72
CA MET A 1 28.52 56.91 -6.83
C MET A 1 27.34 56.55 -5.94
N GLN A 2 27.49 56.69 -4.63
CA GLN A 2 26.42 56.78 -3.63
C GLN A 2 26.55 58.18 -2.97
N PRO A 3 25.69 58.66 -2.03
CA PRO A 3 24.25 58.52 -1.74
C PRO A 3 23.59 59.89 -1.30
N SER A 4 22.30 59.93 -0.87
CA SER A 4 21.70 60.80 0.21
C SER A 4 20.15 60.77 0.13
N GLN A 5 19.38 60.33 1.14
CA GLN A 5 18.92 60.96 2.41
C GLN A 5 17.95 62.17 2.28
N PHE A 6 16.77 62.03 2.89
CA PHE A 6 15.99 63.13 3.48
C PHE A 6 15.24 62.66 4.75
N ILE A 7 15.06 63.59 5.68
CA ILE A 7 14.88 63.44 7.13
C ILE A 7 13.66 64.26 7.61
N LEU A 8 12.95 63.72 8.61
CA LEU A 8 12.20 64.27 9.77
C LEU A 8 11.26 65.50 9.69
N GLU A 9 10.10 65.35 10.37
CA GLU A 9 9.55 66.13 11.51
C GLU A 9 8.19 65.47 11.92
N ALA A 10 7.66 65.40 13.15
CA ALA A 10 7.86 66.15 14.40
C ALA A 10 6.98 65.60 15.58
N TYR A 11 7.56 65.59 16.82
CA TYR A 11 7.01 65.81 18.20
C TYR A 11 6.09 64.76 18.91
N GLU A 12 6.49 64.10 20.03
CA GLU A 12 6.75 64.53 21.46
C GLU A 12 5.45 64.56 22.33
N ASN A 13 5.32 64.17 23.63
CA ASN A 13 6.13 63.97 24.86
C ASN A 13 5.35 62.99 25.81
N VAL A 14 5.85 62.24 26.81
CA VAL A 14 6.47 62.54 28.14
C VAL A 14 6.79 61.14 28.75
N SER A 15 8.01 60.64 29.07
CA SER A 15 9.13 60.97 29.99
C SER A 15 9.11 60.28 31.38
N MET A 16 10.31 59.86 31.82
CA MET A 16 10.85 59.47 33.16
C MET A 16 11.07 57.96 33.40
N GLU A 17 12.22 57.44 33.83
CA GLU A 17 13.56 58.00 34.14
C GLU A 17 14.59 56.85 34.24
N ARG A 18 15.87 57.14 33.95
CA ARG A 18 17.06 56.28 34.11
C ARG A 18 17.61 56.33 35.55
N ARG A 19 18.09 55.18 36.04
CA ARG A 19 19.19 54.93 37.02
C ARG A 19 19.06 53.45 37.46
N ASP A 20 20.04 52.54 37.43
CA ASP A 20 21.42 52.57 37.92
C ASP A 20 22.25 51.43 37.29
N ASP A 21 23.35 51.76 36.61
CA ASP A 21 24.50 50.86 36.38
C ASP A 21 25.61 51.30 37.35
N GLU A 22 25.42 51.06 38.65
CA GLU A 22 26.49 51.26 39.66
C GLU A 22 26.16 50.63 41.03
N MET A 23 25.76 49.35 41.10
CA MET A 23 25.74 48.60 42.37
C MET A 23 25.87 47.08 42.16
N ILE A 24 26.98 46.62 41.57
CA ILE A 24 27.45 45.22 41.72
C ILE A 24 28.91 45.24 42.16
N GLU A 25 29.22 45.98 43.22
CA GLU A 25 30.51 45.85 43.92
C GLU A 25 30.42 46.17 45.42
N SER A 26 29.25 45.99 46.04
CA SER A 26 29.12 46.11 47.50
C SER A 26 27.90 45.33 48.02
N ALA A 27 28.05 44.01 48.14
CA ALA A 27 27.30 43.18 49.10
C ALA A 27 27.66 41.69 48.95
N CYS A 28 28.91 41.32 49.27
CA CYS A 28 29.20 39.94 49.66
C CYS A 28 30.39 39.86 50.63
N SER A 29 30.36 40.69 51.66
CA SER A 29 31.02 40.40 52.93
C SER A 29 29.93 40.15 53.97
N GLN A 30 29.41 38.93 54.04
CA GLN A 30 28.99 38.25 55.27
C GLN A 30 28.29 36.92 54.95
N ASN A 31 28.84 35.86 55.54
CA ASN A 31 28.21 34.55 55.68
C ASN A 31 26.75 34.68 56.13
N ARG A 32 25.83 34.01 55.42
CA ARG A 32 24.77 33.11 55.94
C ARG A 32 23.73 32.83 54.86
N CYS A 33 23.86 31.70 54.15
CA CYS A 33 22.70 30.85 53.85
C CYS A 33 23.13 29.50 53.26
N PRO A 34 23.11 28.38 54.02
CA PRO A 34 23.39 27.05 53.47
C PRO A 34 22.34 26.61 52.43
N LEU A 35 21.18 27.26 52.38
CA LEU A 35 20.10 26.96 51.43
C LEU A 35 20.44 27.42 50.00
N ALA A 36 21.16 28.53 49.83
CA ALA A 36 21.52 29.05 48.51
C ALA A 36 22.59 28.19 47.80
N ARG A 37 23.54 27.61 48.56
CA ARG A 37 24.51 26.65 48.03
C ARG A 37 23.88 25.30 47.67
N ALA A 38 22.90 24.83 48.45
CA ALA A 38 22.17 23.60 48.12
C ALA A 38 21.32 23.76 46.85
N ILE A 39 20.70 24.92 46.64
CA ILE A 39 19.92 25.24 45.43
C ILE A 39 20.83 25.40 44.21
N CYS A 40 21.99 26.07 44.33
CA CYS A 40 22.93 26.18 43.21
C CYS A 40 23.57 24.83 42.83
N VAL A 41 23.87 23.95 43.79
CA VAL A 41 24.42 22.61 43.50
C VAL A 41 23.33 21.70 42.91
N MET A 42 22.07 21.77 43.37
CA MET A 42 20.98 21.06 42.70
C MET A 42 20.72 21.58 41.29
N LEU A 43 20.75 22.90 41.05
CA LEU A 43 20.59 23.44 39.69
C LEU A 43 21.76 23.04 38.77
N LEU A 44 23.00 23.02 39.26
CA LEU A 44 24.16 22.58 38.45
C LEU A 44 24.16 21.06 38.20
N VAL A 45 23.66 20.24 39.14
CA VAL A 45 23.47 18.79 38.93
C VAL A 45 22.28 18.52 38.01
N CYS A 46 21.21 19.32 38.05
CA CYS A 46 20.09 19.23 37.11
C CYS A 46 20.47 19.71 35.70
N ILE A 47 21.30 20.75 35.58
CA ILE A 47 21.82 21.22 34.29
C ILE A 47 22.87 20.22 33.73
N GLY A 48 23.69 19.62 34.60
CA GLY A 48 24.61 18.54 34.22
C GLY A 48 23.90 17.24 33.81
N ALA A 49 22.84 16.84 34.51
CA ALA A 49 22.04 15.65 34.16
C ALA A 49 21.18 15.89 32.90
N ALA A 50 20.71 17.12 32.66
CA ALA A 50 20.02 17.49 31.41
C ALA A 50 20.98 17.55 30.21
N MET A 51 22.25 17.89 30.41
CA MET A 51 23.26 17.91 29.35
C MET A 51 23.89 16.54 29.03
N VAL A 52 23.75 15.55 29.91
CA VAL A 52 24.14 14.15 29.61
C VAL A 52 23.01 13.39 28.87
N ALA A 53 21.81 13.95 28.81
CA ALA A 53 20.69 13.38 28.03
C ALA A 53 20.63 13.88 26.56
N SER A 54 21.49 14.82 26.15
CA SER A 54 21.47 15.41 24.80
C SER A 54 22.67 15.03 23.92
N ALA A 55 23.42 14.00 24.28
CA ALA A 55 24.43 13.37 23.42
C ALA A 55 23.93 12.06 22.78
N ALA A 56 22.62 11.90 22.63
CA ALA A 56 22.06 10.89 21.75
C ALA A 56 22.30 11.35 20.31
N CYS A 57 23.23 10.66 19.63
CA CYS A 57 23.35 10.62 18.18
C CYS A 57 21.97 10.77 17.52
N GLY A 58 21.84 11.69 16.56
CA GLY A 58 20.58 12.12 15.94
C GLY A 58 19.69 10.95 15.50
N GLN A 59 18.83 10.50 16.40
CA GLN A 59 17.78 9.56 16.08
C GLN A 59 16.63 10.36 15.50
N GLU A 60 16.46 10.23 14.17
CA GLU A 60 15.17 10.41 13.50
C GLU A 60 14.06 9.96 14.47
N PRO A 61 13.06 10.81 14.78
CA PRO A 61 12.02 10.44 15.72
C PRO A 61 11.33 9.16 15.22
N LEU A 62 11.62 8.04 15.90
CA LEU A 62 11.14 6.69 15.57
C LEU A 62 9.64 6.53 15.86
N ARG A 63 8.79 7.49 15.49
CA ARG A 63 7.35 7.37 15.74
C ARG A 63 6.49 7.72 14.52
N VAL A 64 5.87 6.64 14.04
CA VAL A 64 4.59 6.47 13.32
C VAL A 64 4.67 6.32 11.79
N ARG A 65 3.77 5.47 11.26
CA ARG A 65 3.64 4.91 9.89
C ARG A 65 4.40 5.70 8.83
N ARG A 66 5.26 5.08 8.02
CA ARG A 66 5.96 5.78 6.92
C ARG A 66 5.02 6.37 5.88
N ASN A 67 5.47 7.42 5.20
CA ASN A 67 4.96 7.82 3.91
C ASN A 67 5.29 6.70 2.91
N PHE A 68 4.28 5.95 2.53
CA PHE A 68 4.36 4.87 1.54
C PHE A 68 3.78 5.32 0.18
N PHE A 69 3.53 6.61 -0.02
CA PHE A 69 2.96 7.13 -1.26
C PHE A 69 4.01 7.16 -2.38
N GLY A 70 3.69 6.52 -3.49
CA GLY A 70 4.49 6.55 -4.71
C GLY A 70 3.63 6.68 -5.97
N CYS A 71 4.28 7.06 -7.07
CA CYS A 71 3.66 7.09 -8.40
C CYS A 71 4.50 6.29 -9.38
N HIS A 72 3.83 5.55 -10.26
CA HIS A 72 4.45 4.96 -11.44
C HIS A 72 4.21 5.88 -12.64
N ASN A 73 5.27 6.45 -13.23
CA ASN A 73 5.13 7.51 -14.24
C ASN A 73 5.09 7.01 -15.69
N LEU A 74 5.62 5.81 -15.96
CA LEU A 74 5.79 5.25 -17.31
C LEU A 74 6.66 6.14 -18.21
N MET A 75 7.97 6.18 -17.93
CA MET A 75 8.98 6.85 -18.77
C MET A 75 8.87 6.52 -20.29
N ASP A 76 8.51 5.28 -20.68
CA ASP A 76 8.39 4.86 -22.09
C ASP A 76 6.97 5.01 -22.68
N GLY A 77 6.10 5.74 -22.00
CA GLY A 77 4.67 5.78 -22.31
C GLY A 77 3.95 7.06 -21.87
N GLY A 78 4.69 8.05 -21.35
CA GLY A 78 4.21 9.34 -20.85
C GLY A 78 5.06 10.53 -21.32
N PRO A 79 4.87 11.73 -20.75
CA PRO A 79 5.64 12.94 -21.09
C PRO A 79 7.12 12.77 -20.72
N ALA A 80 7.95 13.78 -21.02
CA ALA A 80 9.34 13.80 -20.54
C ALA A 80 9.41 13.45 -19.05
N TYR A 81 10.36 12.58 -18.66
CA TYR A 81 10.42 12.03 -17.30
C TYR A 81 10.48 13.13 -16.23
N GLN A 82 11.07 14.28 -16.56
CA GLN A 82 11.11 15.45 -15.70
C GLN A 82 9.72 15.89 -15.26
N THR A 83 8.80 16.02 -16.23
CA THR A 83 7.40 16.40 -16.00
C THR A 83 6.69 15.39 -15.11
N GLY A 84 6.90 14.09 -15.36
CA GLY A 84 6.34 13.03 -14.50
C GLY A 84 6.85 13.08 -13.05
N ILE A 85 8.17 13.29 -12.88
CA ILE A 85 8.79 13.40 -11.55
C ILE A 85 8.32 14.68 -10.82
N ASP A 86 8.16 15.80 -11.53
CA ASP A 86 7.60 17.05 -10.96
C ASP A 86 6.19 16.84 -10.42
N TRP A 87 5.31 16.22 -11.22
CA TRP A 87 3.96 15.85 -10.77
C TRP A 87 4.00 14.89 -9.58
N THR A 88 4.89 13.90 -9.59
CA THR A 88 5.06 12.97 -8.47
C THR A 88 5.43 13.72 -7.19
N GLN A 89 6.38 14.66 -7.27
CA GLN A 89 6.77 15.49 -6.14
C GLN A 89 5.61 16.36 -5.66
N GLU A 90 4.84 16.95 -6.58
CA GLU A 90 3.69 17.79 -6.24
C GLU A 90 2.64 16.99 -5.47
N MET A 91 2.31 15.78 -5.90
CA MET A 91 1.29 14.95 -5.27
C MET A 91 1.76 14.33 -3.95
N ASN A 92 2.98 13.79 -3.93
CA ASN A 92 3.46 12.94 -2.84
C ASN A 92 4.28 13.72 -1.79
N GLY A 93 4.86 14.86 -2.17
CA GLY A 93 5.97 15.47 -1.42
C GLY A 93 7.20 14.55 -1.45
N PRO A 94 8.02 14.50 -0.39
CA PRO A 94 9.03 13.46 -0.23
C PRO A 94 8.37 12.09 -0.18
N GLY A 95 8.64 11.25 -1.18
CA GLY A 95 7.95 9.98 -1.43
C GLY A 95 8.69 9.14 -2.45
N PHE A 96 8.02 8.13 -3.01
CA PHE A 96 8.63 7.23 -3.98
C PHE A 96 8.23 7.59 -5.42
N VAL A 97 9.13 7.33 -6.35
CA VAL A 97 8.85 7.41 -7.79
C VAL A 97 9.35 6.14 -8.45
N PHE A 98 8.50 5.50 -9.23
CA PHE A 98 8.81 4.26 -9.93
C PHE A 98 8.73 4.45 -11.43
N ASP A 99 9.73 3.95 -12.16
CA ASP A 99 9.72 3.91 -13.61
C ASP A 99 10.46 2.69 -14.17
N TRP A 100 10.11 2.33 -15.41
CA TRP A 100 10.99 1.56 -16.27
C TRP A 100 12.01 2.49 -16.91
N VAL A 101 13.23 2.47 -16.37
CA VAL A 101 14.32 3.31 -16.87
C VAL A 101 15.15 2.50 -17.86
N ARG A 102 15.24 2.97 -19.11
CA ARG A 102 15.99 2.28 -20.19
C ARG A 102 17.29 2.97 -20.61
N GLY A 103 17.51 4.19 -20.15
CA GLY A 103 18.63 5.05 -20.48
C GLY A 103 18.67 6.23 -19.53
N ASP A 104 19.72 7.05 -19.61
CA ASP A 104 19.91 8.23 -18.77
C ASP A 104 19.76 7.97 -17.26
N PHE A 105 20.09 6.76 -16.81
CA PHE A 105 19.94 6.30 -15.42
C PHE A 105 20.49 7.30 -14.39
N GLU A 106 21.65 7.88 -14.70
CA GLU A 106 22.29 8.92 -13.90
C GLU A 106 21.41 10.18 -13.79
N LEU A 107 20.98 10.73 -14.93
CA LEU A 107 20.20 11.97 -14.98
C LEU A 107 18.82 11.80 -14.34
N TRP A 108 18.15 10.66 -14.59
CA TRP A 108 16.88 10.35 -13.98
C TRP A 108 16.99 10.25 -12.45
N MET A 109 18.02 9.54 -11.94
CA MET A 109 18.29 9.46 -10.50
C MET A 109 18.61 10.82 -9.90
N ALA A 110 19.45 11.61 -10.57
CA ALA A 110 19.82 12.96 -10.15
C ALA A 110 18.58 13.85 -9.98
N TYR A 111 17.66 13.77 -10.94
CA TYR A 111 16.43 14.56 -10.95
C TYR A 111 15.49 14.19 -9.78
N CYS A 112 15.42 12.90 -9.44
CA CYS A 112 14.70 12.41 -8.25
C CYS A 112 15.30 12.96 -6.95
N PHE A 113 16.63 12.88 -6.80
CA PHE A 113 17.31 13.35 -5.59
C PHE A 113 17.17 14.86 -5.35
N GLN A 114 17.23 15.66 -6.42
CA GLN A 114 16.99 17.11 -6.34
C GLN A 114 15.59 17.46 -5.81
N ARG A 115 14.64 16.54 -5.91
CA ARG A 115 13.25 16.68 -5.46
C ARG A 115 12.95 16.00 -4.13
N ASN A 116 13.95 15.40 -3.50
CA ASN A 116 13.81 14.55 -2.32
C ASN A 116 12.85 13.36 -2.53
N LEU A 117 12.81 12.84 -3.76
CA LEU A 117 12.12 11.60 -4.08
C LEU A 117 13.07 10.41 -3.97
N ILE A 118 12.51 9.25 -3.60
CA ILE A 118 13.21 7.97 -3.51
C ILE A 118 13.05 7.25 -4.87
N PRO A 119 14.13 7.08 -5.64
CA PRO A 119 14.07 6.42 -6.93
C PRO A 119 13.86 4.91 -6.80
N CYS A 120 12.84 4.40 -7.49
CA CYS A 120 12.58 2.99 -7.73
C CYS A 120 12.67 2.72 -9.24
N MET A 121 13.60 1.86 -9.66
CA MET A 121 13.85 1.58 -11.07
C MET A 121 13.56 0.13 -11.40
N ARG A 122 12.71 -0.10 -12.39
CA ARG A 122 12.62 -1.41 -13.05
C ARG A 122 13.80 -1.57 -14.00
N LEU A 123 14.62 -2.59 -13.73
CA LEU A 123 15.76 -2.94 -14.56
C LEU A 123 15.43 -4.15 -15.42
N GLN A 124 15.37 -3.93 -16.73
CA GLN A 124 15.04 -4.96 -17.70
C GLN A 124 15.70 -4.64 -19.04
N ASN A 125 16.56 -5.55 -19.53
CA ASN A 125 17.39 -5.32 -20.71
C ASN A 125 16.64 -5.40 -22.07
N GLY A 126 15.35 -5.76 -22.09
CA GLY A 126 14.54 -5.86 -23.32
C GLY A 126 13.04 -5.94 -23.07
N ASN A 127 12.19 -6.04 -24.10
CA ASN A 127 10.72 -6.12 -23.98
C ASN A 127 10.19 -7.57 -23.85
N GLY A 128 10.93 -8.42 -23.15
CA GLY A 128 10.71 -9.88 -23.15
C GLY A 128 11.32 -10.57 -24.37
N GLY A 129 11.54 -11.88 -24.28
CA GLY A 129 12.18 -12.72 -25.31
C GLY A 129 13.71 -12.78 -25.27
N GLU A 130 14.37 -11.89 -24.51
CA GLU A 130 15.79 -11.99 -24.17
C GLU A 130 15.97 -12.51 -22.74
N LEU A 131 17.05 -13.25 -22.50
CA LEU A 131 17.37 -13.70 -21.15
C LEU A 131 17.80 -12.51 -20.27
N PRO A 132 17.41 -12.50 -18.98
CA PRO A 132 17.85 -11.49 -18.04
C PRO A 132 19.37 -11.57 -17.83
N SER A 133 20.04 -10.41 -17.80
CA SER A 133 21.51 -10.33 -17.78
C SER A 133 22.06 -9.73 -16.47
N PRO A 134 22.81 -10.51 -15.66
CA PRO A 134 23.50 -9.97 -14.48
C PRO A 134 24.50 -8.87 -14.84
N GLY A 135 25.15 -8.98 -16.01
CA GLY A 135 26.09 -7.97 -16.50
C GLY A 135 25.42 -6.63 -16.79
N TYR A 136 24.19 -6.64 -17.33
CA TYR A 136 23.38 -5.43 -17.48
C TYR A 136 23.11 -4.78 -16.11
N MET A 137 22.71 -5.57 -15.11
CA MET A 137 22.48 -5.08 -13.74
C MET A 137 23.74 -4.44 -13.16
N GLY A 138 24.89 -5.09 -13.31
CA GLY A 138 26.18 -4.56 -12.87
C GLY A 138 26.56 -3.24 -13.54
N ASN A 139 26.31 -3.11 -14.85
CA ASN A 139 26.59 -1.89 -15.60
C ASN A 139 25.72 -0.72 -15.13
N VAL A 140 24.41 -0.93 -14.99
CA VAL A 140 23.50 0.11 -14.51
C VAL A 140 23.87 0.55 -13.10
N VAL A 141 24.09 -0.40 -12.17
CA VAL A 141 24.48 -0.05 -10.79
C VAL A 141 25.84 0.65 -10.73
N SER A 142 26.77 0.32 -11.63
CA SER A 142 28.06 1.01 -11.71
C SER A 142 27.88 2.49 -12.10
N ILE A 143 27.00 2.80 -13.05
CA ILE A 143 26.65 4.18 -13.42
C ILE A 143 26.10 4.93 -12.21
N LEU A 144 25.13 4.34 -11.51
CA LEU A 144 24.51 4.96 -10.33
C LEU A 144 25.51 5.16 -9.17
N CYS A 145 26.41 4.19 -8.95
CA CYS A 145 27.47 4.30 -7.96
C CYS A 145 28.45 5.43 -8.30
N ASN A 146 28.86 5.57 -9.56
CA ASN A 146 29.76 6.63 -10.00
C ASN A 146 29.16 8.02 -9.75
N TYR A 147 27.86 8.20 -10.01
CA TYR A 147 27.17 9.44 -9.67
C TYR A 147 27.21 9.71 -8.15
N LYS A 148 26.88 8.73 -7.31
CA LYS A 148 26.94 8.89 -5.84
C LYS A 148 28.35 9.17 -5.32
N LEU A 149 29.39 8.66 -5.99
CA LEU A 149 30.79 8.98 -5.66
C LEU A 149 31.14 10.42 -6.04
N ALA A 150 30.64 10.92 -7.18
CA ALA A 150 30.82 12.30 -7.62
C ALA A 150 29.99 13.31 -6.81
N HIS A 151 28.87 12.87 -6.23
CA HIS A 151 27.90 13.67 -5.48
C HIS A 151 27.74 13.14 -4.04
N PRO A 152 28.74 13.38 -3.15
CA PRO A 152 28.75 12.84 -1.80
C PRO A 152 27.55 13.29 -0.93
N GLU A 153 26.90 14.41 -1.26
CA GLU A 153 25.66 14.89 -0.64
C GLU A 153 24.46 13.95 -0.84
N TYR A 154 24.53 13.03 -1.81
CA TYR A 154 23.50 12.02 -2.07
C TYR A 154 24.00 10.58 -1.81
N ALA A 155 25.21 10.42 -1.28
CA ALA A 155 25.83 9.10 -1.18
C ALA A 155 25.06 8.12 -0.27
N ASP A 156 24.33 8.61 0.72
CA ASP A 156 23.52 7.83 1.66
C ASP A 156 22.05 7.62 1.23
N ARG A 157 21.63 8.25 0.13
CA ARG A 157 20.24 8.21 -0.37
C ARG A 157 19.87 6.81 -0.87
N LEU A 158 18.68 6.34 -0.54
CA LEU A 158 18.19 5.04 -0.98
C LEU A 158 17.85 5.03 -2.48
N VAL A 159 18.09 3.88 -3.12
CA VAL A 159 17.67 3.56 -4.49
C VAL A 159 17.12 2.13 -4.49
N TYR A 160 15.94 1.93 -5.05
CA TYR A 160 15.30 0.61 -5.17
C TYR A 160 15.39 0.11 -6.61
N LEU A 161 15.74 -1.16 -6.79
CA LEU A 161 15.98 -1.78 -8.10
C LEU A 161 15.10 -3.01 -8.24
N GLN A 162 14.04 -2.93 -9.03
CA GLN A 162 13.22 -4.08 -9.38
C GLN A 162 13.91 -4.92 -10.45
N LEU A 163 14.15 -6.19 -10.14
CA LEU A 163 14.68 -7.13 -11.12
C LEU A 163 13.54 -7.62 -12.00
N TRP A 164 13.46 -7.11 -13.24
CA TRP A 164 12.45 -7.49 -14.24
C TRP A 164 11.02 -7.04 -13.94
N ASN A 165 10.15 -7.14 -14.94
CA ASN A 165 8.73 -6.84 -14.84
C ASN A 165 7.92 -8.03 -14.30
N GLU A 166 7.46 -8.93 -15.18
CA GLU A 166 6.53 -10.02 -14.87
C GLU A 166 6.97 -11.29 -15.59
N PRO A 167 8.01 -12.00 -15.12
CA PRO A 167 8.55 -13.17 -15.84
C PRO A 167 7.57 -14.36 -15.95
N GLY A 168 6.46 -14.33 -15.21
CA GLY A 168 5.34 -15.26 -15.38
C GLY A 168 4.34 -14.87 -16.47
N ASP A 169 4.34 -13.61 -16.94
CA ASP A 169 3.48 -13.14 -18.03
C ASP A 169 4.04 -13.56 -19.39
N ALA A 170 3.16 -13.81 -20.36
CA ALA A 170 3.56 -14.27 -21.69
C ALA A 170 4.44 -13.26 -22.44
N ARG A 171 4.30 -11.95 -22.16
CA ARG A 171 5.08 -10.89 -22.82
C ARG A 171 6.52 -10.86 -22.31
N ASP A 172 6.71 -11.01 -21.01
CA ASP A 172 8.00 -10.86 -20.32
C ASP A 172 8.60 -12.22 -19.90
N TYR A 173 8.09 -13.32 -20.45
CA TYR A 173 8.30 -14.66 -19.91
C TYR A 173 9.76 -15.05 -19.74
N VAL A 174 10.09 -15.53 -18.55
CA VAL A 174 11.31 -16.26 -18.22
C VAL A 174 10.90 -17.43 -17.34
N ASP A 175 11.38 -18.64 -17.64
CA ASP A 175 10.99 -19.79 -16.82
C ASP A 175 11.51 -19.64 -15.36
N PRO A 176 10.81 -20.24 -14.37
CA PRO A 176 11.13 -20.05 -12.96
C PRO A 176 12.56 -20.45 -12.56
N ALA A 177 13.12 -21.49 -13.17
CA ALA A 177 14.46 -21.97 -12.83
C ALA A 177 15.53 -21.00 -13.36
N THR A 178 15.43 -20.60 -14.63
CA THR A 178 16.34 -19.61 -15.22
C THR A 178 16.28 -18.29 -14.47
N PHE A 179 15.08 -17.82 -14.12
CA PHE A 179 14.94 -16.53 -13.44
C PHE A 179 15.48 -16.55 -12.00
N SER A 180 15.23 -17.61 -11.25
CA SER A 180 15.75 -17.73 -9.87
C SER A 180 17.27 -17.86 -9.82
N GLN A 181 17.89 -18.53 -10.81
CA GLN A 181 19.35 -18.48 -10.97
C GLN A 181 19.84 -17.07 -11.31
N PHE A 182 19.15 -16.36 -12.21
CA PHE A 182 19.45 -14.97 -12.53
C PHE A 182 19.39 -14.07 -11.28
N MET A 183 18.41 -14.25 -10.38
CA MET A 183 18.35 -13.48 -9.13
C MET A 183 19.61 -13.63 -8.27
N ILE A 184 20.16 -14.85 -8.17
CA ILE A 184 21.40 -15.12 -7.43
C ILE A 184 22.58 -14.39 -8.07
N ASP A 185 22.70 -14.49 -9.39
CA ASP A 185 23.83 -13.91 -10.13
C ASP A 185 23.76 -12.37 -10.13
N ALA A 186 22.55 -11.80 -10.31
CA ALA A 186 22.30 -10.37 -10.24
C ALA A 186 22.60 -9.83 -8.84
N TRP A 187 22.15 -10.50 -7.79
CA TRP A 187 22.46 -10.14 -6.40
C TRP A 187 23.97 -10.06 -6.19
N ASN A 188 24.71 -11.12 -6.50
CA ASN A 188 26.16 -11.16 -6.32
C ASN A 188 26.89 -10.06 -7.11
N THR A 189 26.45 -9.82 -8.34
CA THR A 189 27.00 -8.77 -9.20
C THR A 189 26.78 -7.38 -8.60
N ILE A 190 25.54 -7.06 -8.21
CA ILE A 190 25.18 -5.77 -7.61
C ILE A 190 25.95 -5.56 -6.30
N GLN A 191 25.98 -6.56 -5.41
CA GLN A 191 26.71 -6.46 -4.14
C GLN A 191 28.19 -6.19 -4.36
N THR A 192 28.82 -6.82 -5.35
CA THR A 192 30.23 -6.58 -5.69
C THR A 192 30.48 -5.14 -6.15
N VAL A 193 29.64 -4.63 -7.06
CA VAL A 193 29.74 -3.25 -7.56
C VAL A 193 29.57 -2.24 -6.43
N VAL A 194 28.53 -2.42 -5.60
CA VAL A 194 28.25 -1.54 -4.46
C VAL A 194 29.37 -1.60 -3.42
N ALA A 195 29.94 -2.77 -3.14
CA ALA A 195 31.07 -2.91 -2.22
C ALA A 195 32.31 -2.14 -2.71
N ASN A 196 32.61 -2.19 -4.01
CA ASN A 196 33.73 -1.44 -4.60
C ASN A 196 33.54 0.08 -4.49
N ALA A 197 32.31 0.57 -4.69
CA ALA A 197 31.99 1.98 -4.47
C ALA A 197 32.04 2.36 -2.98
N ALA A 198 31.52 1.49 -2.11
CA ALA A 198 31.53 1.69 -0.67
C ALA A 198 32.95 1.72 -0.06
N ALA A 199 33.90 1.01 -0.66
CA ALA A 199 35.32 1.08 -0.28
C ALA A 199 35.92 2.48 -0.52
N GLN A 200 35.35 3.25 -1.45
CA GLN A 200 35.75 4.64 -1.72
C GLN A 200 34.92 5.64 -0.89
N ASN A 201 33.61 5.40 -0.75
CA ASN A 201 32.73 6.18 0.12
C ASN A 201 31.79 5.26 0.93
N PRO A 202 32.08 5.03 2.23
CA PRO A 202 31.30 4.13 3.08
C PRO A 202 29.80 4.48 3.22
N ALA A 203 29.39 5.71 2.92
CA ALA A 203 27.99 6.11 2.94
C ALA A 203 27.14 5.29 1.95
N ILE A 204 27.71 4.86 0.83
CA ILE A 204 27.04 4.13 -0.26
C ILE A 204 26.62 2.71 0.17
N ALA A 205 27.30 2.09 1.13
CA ALA A 205 27.02 0.72 1.56
C ALA A 205 25.55 0.53 1.96
N GLY A 206 24.84 -0.44 1.38
CA GLY A 206 23.45 -0.74 1.73
C GLY A 206 22.41 0.30 1.27
N THR A 207 22.79 1.22 0.37
CA THR A 207 21.86 2.23 -0.19
C THR A 207 21.10 1.76 -1.42
N PHE A 208 21.51 0.64 -2.03
CA PHE A 208 20.78 -0.01 -3.12
C PHE A 208 19.97 -1.18 -2.56
N LYS A 209 18.66 -1.17 -2.79
CA LYS A 209 17.71 -2.19 -2.34
C LYS A 209 17.18 -2.96 -3.53
N ILE A 210 17.45 -4.26 -3.56
CA ILE A 210 17.06 -5.13 -4.67
C ILE A 210 15.64 -5.63 -4.40
N MET A 211 14.79 -5.61 -5.42
CA MET A 211 13.42 -6.10 -5.33
C MET A 211 13.20 -7.27 -6.29
N THR A 212 12.30 -8.17 -5.92
CA THR A 212 11.78 -9.21 -6.82
C THR A 212 11.13 -8.59 -8.07
N PRO A 213 10.81 -9.37 -9.11
CA PRO A 213 9.88 -8.93 -10.15
C PRO A 213 8.50 -8.60 -9.55
N GLY A 214 7.68 -7.91 -10.35
CA GLY A 214 6.32 -7.48 -10.03
C GLY A 214 5.35 -8.64 -9.80
N GLN A 215 4.75 -9.22 -10.83
CA GLN A 215 3.70 -10.24 -10.65
C GLN A 215 4.02 -11.57 -11.34
N ASN A 216 3.83 -12.68 -10.61
CA ASN A 216 4.06 -14.05 -11.10
C ASN A 216 3.06 -15.06 -10.51
N GLY A 217 2.69 -14.88 -9.23
CA GLY A 217 1.78 -15.75 -8.50
C GLY A 217 2.46 -16.97 -7.85
N PRO A 218 1.76 -17.64 -6.91
CA PRO A 218 2.40 -18.56 -5.97
C PRO A 218 2.89 -19.84 -6.64
N ALA A 219 2.21 -20.31 -7.68
CA ALA A 219 2.61 -21.52 -8.42
C ALA A 219 3.91 -21.33 -9.22
N TRP A 220 4.15 -20.11 -9.70
CA TRP A 220 5.40 -19.77 -10.39
C TRP A 220 6.55 -19.69 -9.38
N TRP A 221 6.31 -19.03 -8.23
CA TRP A 221 7.30 -18.92 -7.15
C TRP A 221 7.66 -20.27 -6.54
N GLU A 222 6.71 -21.18 -6.36
CA GLU A 222 6.97 -22.56 -5.93
C GLU A 222 8.01 -23.25 -6.82
N GLN A 223 7.86 -23.12 -8.15
CA GLN A 223 8.79 -23.72 -9.11
C GLN A 223 10.18 -23.07 -9.06
N ALA A 224 10.24 -21.74 -8.93
CA ALA A 224 11.48 -21.00 -8.77
C ALA A 224 12.25 -21.44 -7.50
N TRP A 225 11.54 -21.54 -6.37
CA TRP A 225 12.13 -21.96 -5.10
C TRP A 225 12.52 -23.43 -5.07
N ALA A 226 11.76 -24.30 -5.75
CA ALA A 226 12.14 -25.71 -5.90
C ALA A 226 13.41 -25.88 -6.72
N ALA A 227 13.61 -25.04 -7.75
CA ALA A 227 14.80 -25.07 -8.60
C ALA A 227 16.03 -24.49 -7.89
N HIS A 228 15.91 -23.30 -7.30
CA HIS A 228 17.02 -22.58 -6.67
C HIS A 228 16.62 -21.98 -5.31
N PRO A 229 16.55 -22.79 -4.23
CA PRO A 229 16.07 -22.33 -2.92
C PRO A 229 16.84 -21.15 -2.31
N GLN A 230 18.12 -20.99 -2.69
CA GLN A 230 18.99 -19.90 -2.23
C GLN A 230 18.50 -18.53 -2.71
N ALA A 231 17.82 -18.46 -3.86
CA ALA A 231 17.31 -17.22 -4.44
C ALA A 231 16.31 -16.50 -3.51
N LYS A 232 15.70 -17.22 -2.55
CA LYS A 232 14.88 -16.65 -1.48
C LYS A 232 15.59 -15.54 -0.70
N PHE A 233 16.92 -15.51 -0.68
CA PHE A 233 17.73 -14.53 0.06
C PHE A 233 18.41 -13.49 -0.85
N CYS A 234 18.10 -13.48 -2.16
CA CYS A 234 18.75 -12.63 -3.16
C CYS A 234 17.92 -11.40 -3.52
N PHE A 235 17.29 -10.77 -2.51
CA PHE A 235 16.54 -9.52 -2.62
C PHE A 235 16.33 -8.91 -1.23
N ASP A 236 16.11 -7.62 -1.16
CA ASP A 236 15.81 -6.88 0.07
C ASP A 236 14.30 -6.67 0.28
N VAL A 237 13.55 -6.42 -0.80
CA VAL A 237 12.12 -6.08 -0.77
C VAL A 237 11.32 -6.96 -1.73
N TRP A 238 10.14 -7.36 -1.32
CA TRP A 238 9.19 -8.05 -2.17
C TRP A 238 8.41 -7.04 -3.02
N ALA A 239 8.72 -6.92 -4.31
CA ALA A 239 7.89 -6.15 -5.23
C ALA A 239 6.65 -6.95 -5.65
N THR A 240 5.55 -6.25 -5.95
CA THR A 240 4.31 -6.88 -6.41
C THR A 240 3.47 -5.96 -7.29
N HIS A 241 2.80 -6.51 -8.32
CA HIS A 241 1.83 -5.79 -9.18
C HIS A 241 0.38 -6.31 -9.03
N PRO A 242 -0.27 -6.10 -7.87
CA PRO A 242 -1.67 -6.45 -7.74
C PRO A 242 -2.56 -5.49 -8.55
N TYR A 243 -3.34 -6.06 -9.45
CA TYR A 243 -4.39 -5.37 -10.20
C TYR A 243 -5.77 -5.81 -9.69
N PRO A 244 -6.36 -5.08 -8.72
CA PRO A 244 -7.68 -5.42 -8.17
C PRO A 244 -8.85 -5.21 -9.14
N GLU A 245 -8.62 -4.60 -10.30
CA GLU A 245 -9.66 -4.38 -11.31
C GLU A 245 -10.86 -3.58 -10.72
N SER A 246 -12.01 -4.23 -10.56
CA SER A 246 -13.24 -3.70 -9.93
C SER A 246 -13.37 -4.03 -8.45
N ASP A 247 -12.48 -4.86 -7.90
CA ASP A 247 -12.54 -5.26 -6.51
C ASP A 247 -12.24 -4.04 -5.63
N PRO A 248 -13.13 -3.70 -4.69
CA PRO A 248 -12.96 -2.53 -3.85
C PRO A 248 -11.81 -2.71 -2.85
N PRO A 249 -11.26 -1.63 -2.26
CA PRO A 249 -10.14 -1.72 -1.30
C PRO A 249 -10.41 -2.60 -0.08
N TRP A 250 -11.68 -2.72 0.31
CA TRP A 250 -12.08 -3.60 1.40
C TRP A 250 -12.05 -5.08 1.03
N PHE A 251 -11.95 -5.47 -0.25
CA PHE A 251 -11.82 -6.85 -0.68
C PHE A 251 -10.34 -7.30 -0.61
N ASN A 252 -9.97 -7.95 0.50
CA ASN A 252 -8.57 -8.25 0.83
C ASN A 252 -8.39 -9.54 1.68
N HIS A 253 -7.16 -10.06 1.74
CA HIS A 253 -6.74 -11.23 2.54
C HIS A 253 -6.51 -10.94 4.02
N HIS A 254 -6.03 -9.73 4.35
CA HIS A 254 -5.74 -9.29 5.72
C HIS A 254 -6.96 -9.36 6.63
N ASP A 255 -8.11 -8.95 6.14
CA ASP A 255 -9.40 -9.07 6.83
C ASP A 255 -10.12 -10.36 6.45
N SER A 256 -9.49 -11.13 5.57
CA SER A 256 -9.95 -12.43 5.06
C SER A 256 -11.36 -12.32 4.52
N VAL A 257 -11.54 -11.34 3.64
CA VAL A 257 -12.78 -11.10 2.89
C VAL A 257 -12.62 -11.36 1.39
N ALA A 258 -11.41 -11.65 0.93
CA ALA A 258 -11.15 -12.21 -0.40
C ALA A 258 -11.48 -13.72 -0.45
N TYR A 259 -12.30 -14.18 -1.41
CA TYR A 259 -12.69 -15.59 -1.47
C TYR A 259 -12.66 -16.26 -2.83
N SER A 260 -13.07 -15.62 -3.94
CA SER A 260 -13.06 -16.32 -5.24
C SER A 260 -11.82 -16.00 -6.09
N ASN A 261 -11.43 -14.73 -6.24
CA ASN A 261 -10.18 -14.35 -6.91
C ASN A 261 -9.20 -13.66 -5.98
N ALA A 262 -8.79 -14.45 -5.00
CA ALA A 262 -7.69 -14.15 -4.10
C ALA A 262 -6.48 -13.49 -4.78
N VAL A 263 -6.12 -13.87 -6.00
CA VAL A 263 -4.90 -13.41 -6.66
C VAL A 263 -5.01 -12.02 -7.30
N LYS A 264 -6.20 -11.41 -7.33
CA LYS A 264 -6.40 -10.05 -7.86
C LYS A 264 -6.43 -8.97 -6.79
N THR A 265 -6.71 -9.35 -5.54
CA THR A 265 -6.70 -8.40 -4.42
C THR A 265 -5.37 -7.65 -4.28
N ILE A 266 -5.45 -6.43 -3.76
CA ILE A 266 -4.29 -5.57 -3.52
C ILE A 266 -3.22 -6.25 -2.65
N ASP A 267 -3.62 -7.17 -1.77
CA ASP A 267 -2.76 -7.88 -0.85
C ASP A 267 -2.52 -9.35 -1.26
N SER A 268 -2.77 -9.69 -2.52
CA SER A 268 -2.48 -11.01 -3.09
C SER A 268 -1.03 -11.47 -2.90
N TYR A 269 -0.09 -10.54 -2.68
CA TYR A 269 1.31 -10.85 -2.34
C TYR A 269 1.45 -11.76 -1.11
N VAL A 270 0.51 -11.77 -0.16
CA VAL A 270 0.61 -12.66 1.02
C VAL A 270 0.61 -14.14 0.63
N LEU A 271 -0.01 -14.49 -0.51
CA LEU A 271 -0.01 -15.84 -1.06
C LEU A 271 1.37 -16.23 -1.59
N ASP A 272 2.10 -15.28 -2.18
CA ASP A 272 3.48 -15.50 -2.61
C ASP A 272 4.44 -15.54 -1.42
N LEU A 273 4.20 -14.72 -0.40
CA LEU A 273 4.98 -14.73 0.84
C LEU A 273 4.83 -16.05 1.61
N ASP A 274 3.67 -16.71 1.54
CA ASP A 274 3.51 -18.07 2.04
C ASP A 274 4.50 -19.03 1.37
N LYS A 275 4.66 -18.93 0.03
CA LYS A 275 5.63 -19.74 -0.73
C LYS A 275 7.07 -19.40 -0.41
N LEU A 276 7.36 -18.13 -0.14
CA LEU A 276 8.67 -17.71 0.36
C LEU A 276 8.97 -18.33 1.74
N ALA A 277 7.96 -18.48 2.60
CA ALA A 277 8.09 -19.01 3.94
C ALA A 277 8.15 -20.55 4.02
N GLU A 278 7.58 -21.26 3.05
CA GLU A 278 7.68 -22.71 2.96
C GLU A 278 9.14 -23.18 2.82
N ASN A 279 9.47 -24.32 3.44
CA ASN A 279 10.83 -24.86 3.41
C ASN A 279 11.13 -25.55 2.08
N HIS A 280 12.16 -25.07 1.38
CA HIS A 280 12.67 -25.68 0.15
C HIS A 280 14.13 -26.07 0.39
N GLY A 281 14.42 -27.36 0.57
CA GLY A 281 15.81 -27.83 0.75
C GLY A 281 16.56 -27.22 1.94
N GLY A 282 15.86 -26.83 3.01
CA GLY A 282 16.44 -26.16 4.19
C GLY A 282 16.34 -24.62 4.16
N TYR A 283 15.81 -24.04 3.09
CA TYR A 283 15.67 -22.59 2.92
C TYR A 283 14.23 -22.14 3.13
N SER A 284 14.03 -21.23 4.09
CA SER A 284 12.76 -20.58 4.43
C SER A 284 13.05 -19.14 4.80
N ARG A 285 12.24 -18.19 4.31
CA ARG A 285 12.41 -16.77 4.61
C ARG A 285 11.07 -16.13 4.96
N ARG A 286 11.10 -15.26 5.97
CA ARG A 286 9.96 -14.45 6.46
C ARG A 286 10.43 -13.05 6.76
N GLY A 287 9.48 -12.16 7.04
CA GLY A 287 9.83 -10.82 7.52
C GLY A 287 10.40 -9.91 6.44
N VAL A 288 10.01 -10.10 5.17
CA VAL A 288 10.43 -9.23 4.07
C VAL A 288 9.47 -8.05 3.92
N PRO A 289 9.97 -6.81 3.80
CA PRO A 289 9.12 -5.68 3.42
C PRO A 289 8.49 -5.90 2.04
N VAL A 290 7.32 -5.33 1.82
CA VAL A 290 6.58 -5.41 0.55
C VAL A 290 6.49 -4.04 -0.10
N MET A 291 6.76 -3.93 -1.39
CA MET A 291 6.52 -2.73 -2.18
C MET A 291 5.51 -3.07 -3.28
N ILE A 292 4.38 -2.38 -3.30
CA ILE A 292 3.47 -2.43 -4.43
C ILE A 292 4.02 -1.47 -5.48
N THR A 293 4.63 -2.02 -6.52
CA THR A 293 5.36 -1.26 -7.55
C THR A 293 4.48 -0.86 -8.72
N GLU A 294 3.36 -1.56 -8.90
CA GLU A 294 2.27 -1.17 -9.80
C GLU A 294 0.93 -1.62 -9.19
N THR A 295 -0.08 -0.77 -9.21
CA THR A 295 -1.46 -1.19 -8.93
C THR A 295 -2.44 -0.24 -9.54
N CYS A 296 -3.57 -0.75 -10.03
CA CYS A 296 -4.67 0.11 -10.40
C CYS A 296 -6.10 -0.41 -10.24
N TYR A 297 -7.03 0.54 -10.03
CA TYR A 297 -8.47 0.36 -10.16
C TYR A 297 -8.89 0.93 -11.54
N GLY A 298 -9.31 0.11 -12.54
CA GLY A 298 -9.52 0.61 -13.92
C GLY A 298 -10.11 -0.37 -14.97
N ASP A 299 -10.57 0.18 -16.12
CA ASP A 299 -11.63 -0.31 -17.04
C ASP A 299 -11.25 -1.25 -18.22
N HIS A 300 -10.20 -2.08 -18.17
CA HIS A 300 -9.99 -3.11 -19.23
C HIS A 300 -9.21 -4.35 -18.76
N LEU A 301 -9.90 -5.34 -18.18
CA LEU A 301 -9.81 -6.77 -18.55
C LEU A 301 -11.12 -7.44 -18.08
N GLY A 302 -11.92 -7.89 -19.05
CA GLY A 302 -13.34 -8.12 -18.86
C GLY A 302 -13.68 -9.30 -17.96
N ILE A 303 -14.10 -9.01 -16.73
CA ILE A 303 -15.14 -9.78 -16.00
C ILE A 303 -15.78 -8.82 -14.97
N SER A 304 -17.10 -8.81 -14.84
CA SER A 304 -17.74 -8.41 -13.59
C SER A 304 -17.34 -9.45 -12.54
N TYR A 305 -16.27 -9.21 -11.79
CA TYR A 305 -15.79 -10.18 -10.84
C TYR A 305 -16.54 -9.98 -9.51
N GLU A 306 -17.07 -11.09 -8.96
CA GLU A 306 -17.88 -11.12 -7.73
C GLU A 306 -19.08 -10.15 -7.66
N GLY A 307 -19.58 -9.65 -8.79
CA GLY A 307 -20.77 -8.79 -8.83
C GLY A 307 -20.50 -7.29 -8.65
N TYR A 308 -19.25 -6.85 -8.57
CA TYR A 308 -18.92 -5.42 -8.59
C TYR A 308 -19.09 -4.82 -9.99
N PRO A 309 -19.63 -3.59 -10.11
CA PRO A 309 -19.78 -2.92 -11.39
C PRO A 309 -18.42 -2.56 -11.98
N LYS A 310 -18.38 -2.36 -13.30
CA LYS A 310 -17.21 -1.78 -13.96
C LYS A 310 -16.85 -0.45 -13.31
N THR A 311 -15.57 -0.28 -13.01
CA THR A 311 -15.07 0.90 -12.31
C THR A 311 -15.11 2.12 -13.23
N THR A 312 -15.91 3.14 -12.89
CA THR A 312 -15.81 4.46 -13.53
C THR A 312 -14.56 5.18 -13.03
N ARG A 313 -14.13 6.27 -13.70
CA ARG A 313 -12.99 7.07 -13.26
C ARG A 313 -13.20 7.66 -11.86
N ASP A 314 -14.40 8.18 -11.59
CA ASP A 314 -14.75 8.70 -10.26
C ASP A 314 -14.74 7.60 -9.18
N MET A 315 -15.20 6.39 -9.53
CA MET A 315 -15.16 5.25 -8.62
C MET A 315 -13.73 4.82 -8.34
N ALA A 316 -12.87 4.72 -9.36
CA ALA A 316 -11.46 4.40 -9.19
C ALA A 316 -10.76 5.43 -8.29
N ALA A 317 -10.94 6.72 -8.55
CA ALA A 317 -10.40 7.79 -7.73
C ALA A 317 -10.88 7.71 -6.26
N SER A 318 -12.16 7.38 -6.05
CA SER A 318 -12.73 7.17 -4.71
C SER A 318 -12.15 5.93 -4.03
N TYR A 319 -11.94 4.83 -4.76
CA TYR A 319 -11.28 3.63 -4.25
C TYR A 319 -9.85 3.93 -3.83
N TYR A 320 -9.06 4.69 -4.61
CA TYR A 320 -7.73 5.09 -4.16
C TYR A 320 -7.77 5.91 -2.89
N GLN A 321 -8.65 6.90 -2.81
CA GLN A 321 -8.78 7.70 -1.60
C GLN A 321 -9.04 6.81 -0.39
N GLN A 322 -10.04 5.94 -0.48
CA GLN A 322 -10.40 5.03 0.60
C GLN A 322 -9.29 4.03 0.91
N ALA A 323 -8.61 3.51 -0.10
CA ALA A 323 -7.50 2.58 0.08
C ALA A 323 -6.36 3.21 0.89
N PHE A 324 -6.01 4.45 0.58
CA PHE A 324 -5.00 5.21 1.32
C PHE A 324 -5.45 5.64 2.72
N THR A 325 -6.71 6.03 2.90
CA THR A 325 -7.20 6.53 4.20
C THR A 325 -7.58 5.41 5.17
N ASP A 326 -8.03 4.26 4.67
CA ASP A 326 -8.72 3.26 5.47
C ASP A 326 -8.05 1.87 5.45
N TYR A 327 -7.18 1.56 4.47
CA TYR A 327 -6.65 0.20 4.28
C TYR A 327 -5.11 0.14 4.28
N TRP A 328 -4.44 0.65 3.25
CA TRP A 328 -3.02 0.39 2.98
C TRP A 328 -2.09 0.80 4.12
N TYR A 329 -2.38 1.94 4.74
CA TYR A 329 -1.60 2.41 5.90
C TYR A 329 -1.70 1.47 7.11
N LYS A 330 -2.73 0.60 7.20
CA LYS A 330 -2.89 -0.43 8.25
C LYS A 330 -2.08 -1.69 8.00
N TRP A 331 -1.46 -1.85 6.83
CA TRP A 331 -0.62 -2.99 6.46
C TRP A 331 0.86 -2.61 6.60
N PRO A 332 1.42 -2.78 7.81
CA PRO A 332 2.70 -2.19 8.20
C PRO A 332 3.90 -2.88 7.53
N GLU A 333 3.70 -3.97 6.80
CA GLU A 333 4.69 -4.61 5.94
C GLU A 333 4.87 -3.88 4.59
N ILE A 334 3.89 -3.07 4.15
CA ILE A 334 3.94 -2.34 2.87
C ILE A 334 4.76 -1.05 2.99
N VAL A 335 5.87 -0.99 2.27
CA VAL A 335 6.85 0.12 2.28
C VAL A 335 6.52 1.26 1.37
N ALA A 336 5.96 0.94 0.21
CA ALA A 336 5.45 1.91 -0.75
C ALA A 336 4.35 1.28 -1.59
N VAL A 337 3.43 2.10 -2.07
CA VAL A 337 2.40 1.77 -3.05
C VAL A 337 2.49 2.79 -4.18
N HIS A 338 2.75 2.29 -5.39
CA HIS A 338 2.88 3.08 -6.60
C HIS A 338 1.62 2.93 -7.43
N HIS A 339 0.90 4.03 -7.57
CA HIS A 339 -0.27 4.08 -8.44
C HIS A 339 0.17 3.97 -9.91
N PHE A 340 -0.42 3.03 -10.64
CA PHE A 340 -0.26 2.83 -12.07
C PHE A 340 -1.50 3.42 -12.80
N ILE A 341 -1.43 4.53 -13.51
CA ILE A 341 -0.26 5.32 -13.93
C ILE A 341 -0.52 6.79 -13.68
N LEU A 342 0.53 7.57 -13.46
CA LEU A 342 0.40 9.02 -13.42
C LEU A 342 -0.25 9.56 -14.70
N CYS A 343 0.26 9.15 -15.87
CA CYS A 343 -0.24 9.60 -17.17
C CYS A 343 0.22 8.66 -18.30
N ASN A 344 -0.46 8.73 -19.45
CA ASN A 344 -0.01 8.16 -20.72
C ASN A 344 0.36 9.27 -21.72
N TRP A 345 0.85 8.92 -22.91
CA TRP A 345 1.27 9.87 -23.97
C TRP A 345 0.22 10.89 -24.37
N SER A 346 -1.07 10.63 -24.17
CA SER A 346 -2.14 11.56 -24.51
C SER A 346 -2.78 12.22 -23.29
N TRP A 347 -2.24 11.99 -22.09
CA TRP A 347 -2.92 12.25 -20.81
C TRP A 347 -4.32 11.61 -20.71
N GLU A 348 -4.61 10.64 -21.58
CA GLU A 348 -5.87 9.91 -21.68
C GLU A 348 -5.89 8.71 -20.73
N ALA A 349 -6.91 7.85 -20.86
CA ALA A 349 -7.19 6.64 -20.08
C ALA A 349 -6.04 6.20 -19.14
N PHE A 350 -6.33 6.18 -17.83
CA PHE A 350 -5.49 5.76 -16.69
C PHE A 350 -4.73 6.86 -15.95
N ALA A 351 -4.72 8.11 -16.42
CA ALA A 351 -4.02 9.21 -15.76
C ALA A 351 -4.67 9.72 -14.45
N LEU A 352 -3.82 10.08 -13.48
CA LEU A 352 -4.13 10.80 -12.22
C LEU A 352 -4.55 12.27 -12.43
N VAL A 353 -4.48 12.73 -13.68
CA VAL A 353 -4.74 14.08 -14.14
C VAL A 353 -5.75 14.03 -15.31
N PRO A 354 -6.73 14.95 -15.38
CA PRO A 354 -7.73 14.97 -16.43
C PRO A 354 -7.18 15.54 -17.74
N ALA A 355 -7.29 14.78 -18.83
CA ALA A 355 -7.00 15.22 -20.20
C ALA A 355 -7.74 16.51 -20.56
N GLY A 356 -7.12 17.36 -21.40
CA GLY A 356 -7.78 18.52 -22.01
C GLY A 356 -8.13 19.68 -21.06
N THR A 357 -7.62 19.64 -19.81
CA THR A 357 -7.73 20.78 -18.87
C THR A 357 -6.58 21.77 -19.00
N GLY A 358 -5.57 21.43 -19.79
CA GLY A 358 -4.35 22.20 -20.01
C GLY A 358 -4.49 23.41 -20.90
N SER A 359 -3.51 24.31 -20.83
CA SER A 359 -3.38 25.46 -21.74
C SER A 359 -1.93 25.75 -22.17
N VAL A 360 -0.99 24.94 -21.70
CA VAL A 360 0.44 25.04 -22.02
C VAL A 360 0.87 23.73 -22.67
N ASP A 361 1.86 23.81 -23.55
CA ASP A 361 2.61 22.69 -24.12
C ASP A 361 4.09 23.03 -23.87
N THR A 362 4.60 22.57 -22.72
CA THR A 362 5.94 22.86 -22.21
C THR A 362 7.04 22.08 -22.91
N ASP A 363 6.76 20.90 -23.46
CA ASP A 363 7.76 20.08 -24.16
C ASP A 363 7.67 20.14 -25.69
N GLY A 364 6.65 20.81 -26.23
CA GLY A 364 6.47 21.09 -27.65
C GLY A 364 5.97 19.89 -28.45
N ASP A 365 5.36 18.90 -27.79
CA ASP A 365 4.85 17.68 -28.41
C ASP A 365 3.47 17.87 -29.08
N GLY A 366 2.84 19.04 -28.89
CA GLY A 366 1.53 19.39 -29.42
C GLY A 366 0.35 18.99 -28.53
N ILE A 367 0.60 18.53 -27.30
CA ILE A 367 -0.38 18.06 -26.33
C ILE A 367 -0.38 18.99 -25.12
N LEU A 368 -1.56 19.51 -24.74
CA LEU A 368 -1.65 20.46 -23.62
C LEU A 368 -1.54 19.75 -22.27
N GLU A 369 -0.61 20.16 -21.41
CA GLU A 369 -0.45 19.55 -20.08
C GLU A 369 -1.60 19.91 -19.14
N PRO A 370 -2.16 18.94 -18.39
CA PRO A 370 -3.26 19.19 -17.44
C PRO A 370 -2.98 20.32 -16.46
N ALA A 371 -4.01 21.13 -16.16
CA ALA A 371 -3.86 22.27 -15.26
C ALA A 371 -3.93 21.92 -13.76
N SER A 372 -4.44 20.73 -13.41
CA SER A 372 -4.59 20.27 -12.02
C SER A 372 -4.84 18.77 -11.93
N VAL A 373 -4.47 18.13 -10.82
CA VAL A 373 -4.87 16.75 -10.49
C VAL A 373 -6.36 16.60 -10.19
N TYR A 374 -6.91 15.38 -10.24
CA TYR A 374 -8.25 15.13 -9.70
C TYR A 374 -8.34 15.50 -8.21
N PRO A 375 -9.46 16.09 -7.73
CA PRO A 375 -9.61 16.53 -6.34
C PRO A 375 -9.35 15.44 -5.29
N GLN A 376 -9.61 14.18 -5.62
CA GLN A 376 -9.36 13.00 -4.77
C GLN A 376 -7.87 12.86 -4.43
N TYR A 377 -6.96 13.16 -5.36
CA TYR A 377 -5.51 13.10 -5.11
C TYR A 377 -5.03 14.26 -4.26
N THR A 378 -5.64 15.44 -4.39
CA THR A 378 -5.45 16.53 -3.43
C THR A 378 -5.94 16.12 -2.03
N ALA A 379 -7.08 15.43 -1.92
CA ALA A 379 -7.59 14.93 -0.64
C ALA A 379 -6.67 13.86 -0.01
N ILE A 380 -6.07 12.99 -0.82
CA ILE A 380 -5.06 12.02 -0.39
C ILE A 380 -3.84 12.74 0.20
N LYS A 381 -3.26 13.70 -0.54
CA LYS A 381 -2.12 14.52 -0.08
C LYS A 381 -2.44 15.25 1.23
N ASN A 382 -3.61 15.87 1.32
CA ASN A 382 -4.05 16.58 2.53
C ASN A 382 -4.25 15.63 3.72
N THR A 383 -4.77 14.42 3.47
CA THR A 383 -4.90 13.38 4.50
C THR A 383 -3.53 12.96 5.01
N ARG A 384 -2.58 12.70 4.11
CA ARG A 384 -1.18 12.43 4.46
C ARG A 384 -0.60 13.54 5.33
N ILE A 385 -0.69 14.81 4.91
CA ILE A 385 -0.16 15.95 5.69
C ILE A 385 -0.83 16.05 7.06
N SER A 386 -2.14 15.84 7.13
CA SER A 386 -2.89 15.82 8.38
C SER A 386 -2.42 14.71 9.31
N LEU A 387 -2.17 13.51 8.78
CA LEU A 387 -1.62 12.38 9.54
C LEU A 387 -0.20 12.69 10.04
N GLU A 388 0.65 13.31 9.23
CA GLU A 388 1.98 13.73 9.69
C GLU A 388 1.93 14.76 10.81
N ASN A 389 1.10 15.79 10.69
CA ASN A 389 0.92 16.79 11.74
C ASN A 389 0.39 16.19 13.05
N GLN A 390 -0.30 15.05 12.98
CA GLN A 390 -0.77 14.28 14.14
C GLN A 390 0.29 13.31 14.68
N ASN A 391 1.50 13.29 14.12
CA ASN A 391 2.50 12.24 14.34
C ASN A 391 1.89 10.85 14.12
N LYS A 392 1.05 10.68 13.10
CA LYS A 392 0.46 9.42 12.68
C LYS A 392 1.05 8.89 11.37
N LEU A 393 1.87 9.70 10.73
CA LEU A 393 2.66 9.33 9.56
C LEU A 393 4.02 10.05 9.63
N ALA A 394 5.08 9.44 9.15
CA ALA A 394 6.41 10.03 9.04
C ALA A 394 6.76 10.25 7.57
N PRO A 395 7.58 11.25 7.21
CA PRO A 395 8.08 11.38 5.84
C PRO A 395 8.77 10.11 5.33
N ALA A 396 8.86 9.97 4.01
CA ALA A 396 9.49 8.81 3.42
C ALA A 396 10.98 8.82 3.78
N ARG A 397 11.50 7.66 4.19
CA ARG A 397 12.90 7.55 4.60
C ARG A 397 13.80 7.64 3.36
N ILE A 398 14.38 8.81 3.15
CA ILE A 398 15.24 9.10 1.99
C ILE A 398 16.64 8.48 2.08
N SER A 399 17.12 8.13 3.29
CA SER A 399 18.46 7.57 3.55
C SER A 399 18.37 6.30 4.39
N LYS A 400 19.39 5.43 4.31
CA LYS A 400 19.37 4.15 5.06
C LYS A 400 19.32 4.38 6.58
N TYR A 401 18.69 3.46 7.31
CA TYR A 401 18.91 3.40 8.76
C TYR A 401 20.36 3.02 9.05
N THR A 402 20.99 3.68 10.03
CA THR A 402 22.37 3.38 10.45
C THR A 402 22.49 2.99 11.92
N GLY A 403 21.39 3.06 12.68
CA GLY A 403 21.38 2.63 14.08
C GLY A 403 21.41 1.11 14.23
N PRO A 404 21.74 0.61 15.42
CA PRO A 404 21.70 -0.82 15.70
C PRO A 404 20.26 -1.34 15.62
N THR A 405 20.11 -2.55 15.08
CA THR A 405 18.84 -3.27 14.94
C THR A 405 18.91 -4.67 15.54
N GLY A 406 17.75 -5.25 15.83
CA GLY A 406 17.55 -6.67 16.13
C GLY A 406 16.31 -7.18 15.38
N SER A 407 15.77 -8.31 15.80
CA SER A 407 14.56 -8.88 15.21
C SER A 407 13.55 -9.31 16.26
N ILE A 408 12.30 -9.48 15.82
CA ILE A 408 11.21 -10.04 16.61
C ILE A 408 10.64 -11.22 15.82
N SER A 409 10.28 -12.31 16.47
CA SER A 409 9.63 -13.45 15.84
C SER A 409 8.61 -14.11 16.77
N GLY A 410 7.73 -14.92 16.21
CA GLY A 410 6.82 -15.73 17.01
C GLY A 410 5.73 -16.39 16.18
N THR A 411 4.72 -16.88 16.89
CA THR A 411 3.53 -17.49 16.29
C THR A 411 2.26 -16.80 16.80
N VAL A 412 1.24 -16.80 15.95
CA VAL A 412 -0.12 -16.34 16.26
C VAL A 412 -1.05 -17.54 16.15
N THR A 413 -1.69 -17.89 17.26
CA THR A 413 -2.63 -19.01 17.34
C THR A 413 -3.99 -18.57 17.86
N ARG A 414 -5.01 -19.38 17.59
CA ARG A 414 -6.32 -19.22 18.22
C ARG A 414 -6.26 -19.73 19.65
N SER A 415 -6.83 -18.99 20.60
CA SER A 415 -6.85 -19.38 22.01
C SER A 415 -7.74 -20.59 22.30
N ASP A 416 -8.77 -20.82 21.49
CA ASP A 416 -9.76 -21.89 21.69
C ASP A 416 -9.36 -23.23 21.05
N THR A 417 -8.70 -23.21 19.90
CA THR A 417 -8.35 -24.42 19.13
C THR A 417 -6.85 -24.68 19.02
N GLY A 418 -6.01 -23.69 19.33
CA GLY A 418 -4.57 -23.74 19.05
C GLY A 418 -4.22 -23.68 17.56
N ALA A 419 -5.19 -23.55 16.66
CA ALA A 419 -4.95 -23.47 15.22
C ALA A 419 -4.20 -22.18 14.87
N PRO A 420 -3.36 -22.17 13.81
CA PRO A 420 -2.66 -20.97 13.38
C PRO A 420 -3.63 -19.90 12.89
N VAL A 421 -3.37 -18.64 13.24
CA VAL A 421 -4.08 -17.48 12.69
C VAL A 421 -3.23 -16.91 11.56
N LYS A 422 -3.73 -17.06 10.34
CA LYS A 422 -3.09 -16.54 9.12
C LYS A 422 -3.40 -15.06 8.93
N TYR A 423 -2.45 -14.34 8.36
CA TYR A 423 -2.55 -12.96 7.94
C TYR A 423 -3.01 -12.02 9.07
N ALA A 424 -2.53 -12.25 10.30
CA ALA A 424 -2.68 -11.32 11.41
C ALA A 424 -1.59 -10.25 11.30
N THR A 425 -1.97 -8.99 11.46
CA THR A 425 -1.08 -7.85 11.34
C THR A 425 -0.36 -7.60 12.67
N LEU A 426 0.97 -7.61 12.64
CA LEU A 426 1.83 -7.31 13.79
C LEU A 426 2.47 -5.94 13.61
N TYR A 427 2.30 -5.04 14.57
CA TYR A 427 2.89 -3.71 14.52
C TYR A 427 3.34 -3.23 15.90
N THR A 428 4.36 -2.37 15.92
CA THR A 428 4.88 -1.76 17.15
C THR A 428 4.43 -0.31 17.27
N ASP A 429 4.44 0.24 18.48
CA ASP A 429 4.15 1.64 18.80
C ASP A 429 5.27 2.64 18.41
N GLY A 430 6.31 2.19 17.71
CA GLY A 430 7.49 3.01 17.41
C GLY A 430 8.38 2.52 16.27
N TYR A 431 7.89 1.71 15.32
CA TYR A 431 8.71 1.33 14.17
C TYR A 431 7.97 1.24 12.83
N GLU A 432 8.75 1.52 11.80
CA GLU A 432 8.40 1.69 10.40
C GLU A 432 7.89 0.40 9.74
N PHE A 433 8.25 -0.77 10.26
CA PHE A 433 7.89 -2.06 9.68
C PHE A 433 7.19 -2.93 10.72
N GLY A 434 5.95 -3.26 10.40
CA GLY A 434 5.27 -4.42 10.96
C GLY A 434 5.33 -5.56 9.96
N HIS A 435 4.80 -6.71 10.35
CA HIS A 435 4.75 -7.87 9.48
C HIS A 435 3.40 -8.56 9.59
N VAL A 436 3.23 -9.60 8.80
CA VAL A 436 2.02 -10.40 8.81
C VAL A 436 2.36 -11.84 9.22
N SER A 437 1.50 -12.48 10.00
CA SER A 437 1.59 -13.93 10.16
C SER A 437 1.23 -14.62 8.85
N LEU A 438 1.92 -15.71 8.53
CA LEU A 438 1.73 -16.43 7.27
C LEU A 438 0.86 -17.68 7.45
N TYR A 439 0.88 -18.59 6.48
CA TYR A 439 0.01 -19.77 6.43
C TYR A 439 0.02 -20.66 7.67
N ASP A 440 1.09 -20.66 8.45
CA ASP A 440 1.28 -21.45 9.67
C ASP A 440 1.20 -20.60 10.95
N GLY A 441 0.77 -19.34 10.84
CA GLY A 441 0.70 -18.39 11.95
C GLY A 441 2.07 -17.84 12.39
N GLY A 442 3.18 -18.28 11.78
CA GLY A 442 4.51 -17.78 12.09
C GLY A 442 4.78 -16.41 11.47
N TYR A 443 5.50 -15.55 12.19
CA TYR A 443 5.90 -14.22 11.71
C TYR A 443 7.33 -13.88 12.14
N VAL A 444 7.96 -12.97 11.40
CA VAL A 444 9.27 -12.37 11.71
C VAL A 444 9.22 -10.89 11.35
N ILE A 445 9.78 -10.03 12.20
CA ILE A 445 10.01 -8.61 11.95
C ILE A 445 11.52 -8.39 12.03
N ASN A 446 12.14 -8.09 10.90
CA ASN A 446 13.58 -7.85 10.81
C ASN A 446 13.91 -6.36 10.97
N ASP A 447 15.19 -6.07 11.19
CA ASP A 447 15.75 -4.72 11.22
C ASP A 447 15.02 -3.76 12.17
N VAL A 448 14.52 -4.24 13.30
CA VAL A 448 13.85 -3.42 14.30
C VAL A 448 14.91 -2.66 15.11
N PRO A 449 14.87 -1.32 15.20
CA PRO A 449 15.78 -0.55 16.02
C PRO A 449 15.83 -1.05 17.46
N VAL A 450 16.99 -0.92 18.09
CA VAL A 450 17.14 -1.23 19.51
C VAL A 450 16.23 -0.32 20.33
N GLY A 451 15.42 -0.92 21.20
CA GLY A 451 14.43 -0.19 21.99
C GLY A 451 13.42 -1.11 22.66
N THR A 452 12.55 -0.52 23.49
CA THR A 452 11.41 -1.21 24.08
C THR A 452 10.14 -0.72 23.38
N TYR A 453 9.33 -1.67 22.93
CA TYR A 453 8.12 -1.43 22.14
C TYR A 453 6.92 -2.17 22.73
N THR A 454 5.73 -1.65 22.46
CA THR A 454 4.48 -2.39 22.57
C THR A 454 4.18 -3.02 21.22
N LEU A 455 4.35 -4.34 21.12
CA LEU A 455 3.98 -5.11 19.94
C LEU A 455 2.50 -5.51 20.03
N THR A 456 1.70 -5.11 19.04
CA THR A 456 0.27 -5.42 18.95
C THR A 456 0.01 -6.35 17.77
N CYS A 457 -0.82 -7.36 18.00
CA CYS A 457 -1.32 -8.31 17.02
C CYS A 457 -2.81 -8.05 16.79
N HIS A 458 -3.18 -7.75 15.55
CA HIS A 458 -4.55 -7.46 15.11
C HIS A 458 -4.99 -8.43 14.02
N LYS A 459 -6.24 -8.89 14.11
CA LYS A 459 -6.90 -9.64 13.04
C LYS A 459 -8.41 -9.42 13.12
N VAL A 460 -9.04 -9.06 12.00
CA VAL A 460 -10.50 -8.95 11.94
C VAL A 460 -11.16 -10.26 12.38
N GLY A 461 -12.12 -10.13 13.31
CA GLY A 461 -12.82 -11.24 13.95
C GLY A 461 -12.13 -11.82 15.20
N TYR A 462 -11.11 -11.13 15.72
CA TYR A 462 -10.41 -11.47 16.95
C TYR A 462 -10.28 -10.23 17.85
N LEU A 463 -10.13 -10.45 19.16
CA LEU A 463 -9.66 -9.40 20.06
C LEU A 463 -8.17 -9.14 19.84
N ASP A 464 -7.80 -7.86 19.75
CA ASP A 464 -6.41 -7.44 19.72
C ASP A 464 -5.68 -7.89 20.99
N ALA A 465 -4.40 -8.24 20.81
CA ALA A 465 -3.51 -8.59 21.90
C ALA A 465 -2.20 -7.80 21.77
N SER A 466 -1.68 -7.32 22.91
CA SER A 466 -0.44 -6.56 22.95
C SER A 466 0.53 -7.10 24.00
N GLN A 467 1.83 -7.00 23.72
CA GLN A 467 2.91 -7.43 24.59
C GLN A 467 4.06 -6.41 24.55
N GLN A 468 4.73 -6.20 25.68
CA GLN A 468 5.97 -5.42 25.70
C GLN A 468 7.14 -6.30 25.22
N VAL A 469 7.93 -5.78 24.29
CA VAL A 469 9.12 -6.44 23.75
C VAL A 469 10.33 -5.52 23.86
N THR A 470 11.50 -6.06 24.17
CA THR A 470 12.76 -5.31 24.21
C THR A 470 13.70 -5.85 23.17
N VAL A 471 13.96 -5.06 22.13
CA VAL A 471 14.86 -5.39 21.03
C VAL A 471 16.26 -4.96 21.39
N THR A 472 17.22 -5.87 21.24
CA THR A 472 18.65 -5.62 21.48
C THR A 472 19.45 -5.92 20.22
N ALA A 473 20.61 -5.26 20.09
CA ALA A 473 21.39 -5.28 18.86
C ALA A 473 21.78 -6.72 18.46
N GLY A 474 21.46 -7.11 17.22
CA GLY A 474 21.80 -8.41 16.64
C GLY A 474 21.03 -9.61 17.21
N ASN A 475 20.12 -9.41 18.16
CA ASN A 475 19.39 -10.49 18.81
C ASN A 475 17.94 -10.59 18.31
N ASN A 476 17.42 -11.81 18.32
CA ASN A 476 16.01 -12.11 18.05
C ASN A 476 15.22 -12.18 19.36
N THR A 477 14.12 -11.43 19.43
CA THR A 477 13.16 -11.45 20.55
C THR A 477 11.95 -12.31 20.17
N VAL A 478 11.57 -13.27 21.01
CA VAL A 478 10.41 -14.13 20.74
C VAL A 478 9.17 -13.59 21.45
N ALA A 479 8.08 -13.39 20.70
CA ALA A 479 6.79 -12.95 21.22
C ALA A 479 5.64 -13.74 20.58
N ASN A 480 4.98 -14.60 21.34
CA ASN A 480 3.88 -15.42 20.83
C ASN A 480 2.53 -14.83 21.25
N PHE A 481 1.57 -14.88 20.34
CA PHE A 481 0.21 -14.40 20.56
C PHE A 481 -0.80 -15.54 20.51
N SER A 482 -1.77 -15.49 21.42
CA SER A 482 -2.95 -16.35 21.41
C SER A 482 -4.18 -15.47 21.36
N LEU A 483 -4.85 -15.42 20.21
CA LEU A 483 -5.95 -14.49 19.96
C LEU A 483 -7.30 -15.14 20.29
N VAL A 484 -8.15 -14.38 20.97
CA VAL A 484 -9.54 -14.78 21.26
C VAL A 484 -10.39 -14.47 20.05
N TYR A 485 -11.00 -15.50 19.46
CA TYR A 485 -11.95 -15.33 18.37
C TYR A 485 -13.27 -14.76 18.89
N THR A 486 -13.72 -13.65 18.31
CA THR A 486 -14.97 -12.98 18.68
C THR A 486 -16.11 -13.26 17.71
N GLY A 487 -15.85 -14.06 16.67
CA GLY A 487 -16.69 -14.08 15.48
C GLY A 487 -16.18 -13.06 14.48
N LYS A 488 -16.23 -13.40 13.19
CA LYS A 488 -16.24 -12.38 12.16
C LYS A 488 -17.65 -11.79 12.14
N ASP A 489 -17.79 -10.49 12.34
CA ASP A 489 -18.96 -9.83 11.78
C ASP A 489 -18.85 -10.02 10.27
N ALA A 490 -19.62 -10.94 9.69
CA ALA A 490 -19.72 -11.02 8.25
C ALA A 490 -20.43 -9.74 7.81
N THR A 491 -19.65 -8.72 7.46
CA THR A 491 -20.16 -7.45 6.97
C THR A 491 -20.60 -7.54 5.50
N GLN A 492 -20.61 -8.73 4.88
CA GLN A 492 -20.73 -8.85 3.42
C GLN A 492 -21.52 -10.08 2.94
N PHE A 493 -22.22 -9.87 1.83
CA PHE A 493 -22.85 -10.87 0.96
C PHE A 493 -21.85 -11.35 -0.08
N TYR A 494 -22.02 -12.58 -0.60
CA TYR A 494 -21.28 -13.05 -1.77
C TYR A 494 -22.24 -13.46 -2.86
N PHE A 495 -21.86 -13.22 -4.11
CA PHE A 495 -22.67 -13.53 -5.27
C PHE A 495 -22.06 -14.73 -6.00
N VAL A 496 -22.89 -15.73 -6.29
CA VAL A 496 -22.48 -16.86 -7.14
C VAL A 496 -23.15 -16.66 -8.49
N ASP A 497 -22.33 -16.36 -9.51
CA ASP A 497 -22.76 -16.39 -10.91
C ASP A 497 -22.62 -17.84 -11.41
N THR A 498 -23.75 -18.52 -11.65
CA THR A 498 -23.71 -19.79 -12.39
C THR A 498 -23.79 -19.49 -13.88
N ALA A 499 -22.63 -19.34 -14.51
CA ALA A 499 -22.50 -19.25 -15.96
C ALA A 499 -22.88 -20.58 -16.62
N GLN A 500 -24.18 -20.85 -16.79
CA GLN A 500 -24.66 -21.90 -17.69
C GLN A 500 -25.87 -21.43 -18.50
N GLY A 501 -25.61 -20.58 -19.51
CA GLY A 501 -26.57 -20.26 -20.56
C GLY A 501 -27.93 -19.71 -20.09
N SER A 502 -28.82 -19.42 -21.02
CA SER A 502 -30.23 -19.23 -20.70
C SER A 502 -30.79 -20.54 -20.16
N CYS A 503 -31.40 -20.55 -18.96
CA CYS A 503 -31.99 -21.74 -18.36
C CYS A 503 -33.51 -21.60 -18.04
N PRO A 504 -34.38 -21.42 -19.06
CA PRO A 504 -35.83 -21.42 -18.85
C PRO A 504 -36.31 -22.81 -18.43
N GLY A 505 -36.98 -22.94 -17.28
CA GLY A 505 -37.55 -24.19 -16.79
C GLY A 505 -36.56 -25.19 -16.19
N CYS A 506 -35.31 -24.79 -15.94
CA CYS A 506 -34.30 -25.66 -15.37
C CYS A 506 -34.51 -25.91 -13.88
N GLN A 507 -34.15 -27.11 -13.43
CA GLN A 507 -33.92 -27.39 -12.01
C GLN A 507 -32.51 -26.97 -11.63
N LEU A 508 -32.39 -25.96 -10.78
CA LEU A 508 -31.11 -25.57 -10.19
C LEU A 508 -30.92 -26.37 -8.90
N CYS A 509 -29.85 -27.17 -8.86
CA CYS A 509 -29.49 -28.00 -7.72
C CYS A 509 -28.32 -27.36 -6.95
N ALA A 510 -28.56 -26.89 -5.73
CA ALA A 510 -27.47 -26.53 -4.81
C ALA A 510 -27.05 -27.78 -4.04
N THR A 511 -25.98 -28.45 -4.48
CA THR A 511 -25.51 -29.73 -3.92
C THR A 511 -25.16 -29.66 -2.42
N TYR A 512 -24.98 -28.46 -1.86
CA TYR A 512 -24.74 -28.22 -0.44
C TYR A 512 -26.00 -27.97 0.41
N LEU A 513 -27.17 -27.74 -0.20
CA LEU A 513 -28.41 -27.33 0.50
C LEU A 513 -29.58 -28.32 0.36
N GLY A 514 -29.46 -29.34 -0.50
CA GLY A 514 -30.48 -30.39 -0.61
C GLY A 514 -31.87 -29.93 -1.08
N GLN A 515 -31.97 -28.73 -1.67
CA GLN A 515 -33.21 -28.18 -2.21
C GLN A 515 -33.13 -27.96 -3.72
N THR A 516 -34.28 -28.04 -4.38
CA THR A 516 -34.45 -27.86 -5.82
C THR A 516 -35.56 -26.84 -6.09
N PHE A 517 -35.34 -25.96 -7.06
CA PHE A 517 -36.36 -25.01 -7.53
C PHE A 517 -36.35 -24.90 -9.06
N THR A 518 -37.47 -24.45 -9.63
CA THR A 518 -37.73 -24.36 -11.07
C THR A 518 -37.98 -22.90 -11.47
N THR A 519 -37.27 -22.43 -12.49
CA THR A 519 -37.38 -21.04 -12.97
C THR A 519 -38.67 -20.81 -13.77
N PRO A 520 -39.30 -19.62 -13.69
CA PRO A 520 -40.42 -19.23 -14.57
C PRO A 520 -40.01 -19.20 -16.05
N SER A 521 -40.98 -19.40 -16.96
CA SER A 521 -40.74 -19.61 -18.40
C SER A 521 -40.24 -18.39 -19.18
N ASP A 522 -40.36 -17.20 -18.61
CA ASP A 522 -40.06 -15.90 -19.22
C ASP A 522 -38.79 -15.23 -18.65
N VAL A 523 -38.07 -15.93 -17.77
CA VAL A 523 -36.86 -15.41 -17.13
C VAL A 523 -35.61 -15.81 -17.94
N GLY A 524 -34.93 -14.82 -18.52
CA GLY A 524 -33.73 -15.02 -19.33
C GLY A 524 -32.48 -15.41 -18.53
N TYR A 525 -32.30 -14.82 -17.34
CA TYR A 525 -31.18 -15.08 -16.41
C TYR A 525 -31.60 -14.75 -14.97
N ILE A 526 -31.08 -15.49 -13.98
CA ILE A 526 -31.24 -15.18 -12.54
C ILE A 526 -29.85 -15.07 -11.91
N LYS A 527 -29.58 -13.95 -11.21
CA LYS A 527 -28.43 -13.82 -10.32
C LYS A 527 -28.89 -14.01 -8.88
N PHE A 528 -28.16 -14.81 -8.10
CA PHE A 528 -28.48 -15.06 -6.69
C PHE A 528 -27.52 -14.30 -5.76
N ALA A 529 -28.07 -13.83 -4.63
CA ALA A 529 -27.29 -13.38 -3.49
C ALA A 529 -27.23 -14.52 -2.46
N ALA A 530 -26.02 -14.94 -2.08
CA ALA A 530 -25.81 -15.84 -0.96
C ALA A 530 -25.26 -15.04 0.22
N ALA A 531 -25.97 -15.07 1.35
CA ALA A 531 -25.37 -14.67 2.61
C ALA A 531 -24.47 -15.81 3.12
N LYS A 532 -23.26 -15.52 3.60
CA LYS A 532 -22.41 -16.55 4.20
C LYS A 532 -22.93 -16.97 5.59
N PRO A 533 -22.50 -18.15 6.09
CA PRO A 533 -22.68 -18.50 7.50
C PRO A 533 -22.02 -17.42 8.37
N ASN A 534 -22.73 -17.00 9.43
CA ASN A 534 -22.30 -16.01 10.44
C ASN A 534 -22.49 -14.52 10.06
N VAL A 535 -23.53 -14.18 9.30
CA VAL A 535 -24.09 -12.82 9.39
C VAL A 535 -24.77 -12.68 10.76
N GLY A 536 -24.50 -11.59 11.47
CA GLY A 536 -25.36 -11.21 12.59
C GLY A 536 -26.79 -10.93 12.11
N ASN A 537 -27.73 -10.74 13.03
CA ASN A 537 -29.12 -10.43 12.65
C ASN A 537 -29.16 -9.19 11.73
N LEU A 538 -29.71 -9.37 10.53
CA LEU A 538 -29.65 -8.36 9.48
C LEU A 538 -31.05 -8.08 8.94
N TYR A 539 -31.43 -6.81 8.95
CA TYR A 539 -32.54 -6.34 8.13
C TYR A 539 -32.01 -5.92 6.77
N LEU A 540 -32.58 -6.53 5.73
CA LEU A 540 -32.41 -6.11 4.36
C LEU A 540 -33.65 -5.40 3.87
N LYS A 541 -33.45 -4.34 3.10
CA LYS A 541 -34.49 -3.79 2.24
C LYS A 541 -34.03 -3.84 0.80
N PHE A 542 -34.88 -4.30 -0.11
CA PHE A 542 -34.57 -4.35 -1.53
C PHE A 542 -35.64 -3.67 -2.38
N SER A 543 -35.20 -2.98 -3.43
CA SER A 543 -36.08 -2.38 -4.43
C SER A 543 -35.39 -2.33 -5.80
N ILE A 544 -36.16 -2.12 -6.86
CA ILE A 544 -35.66 -2.12 -8.24
C ILE A 544 -35.33 -0.67 -8.63
N LEU A 545 -34.28 -0.43 -9.40
CA LEU A 545 -33.99 0.88 -10.00
C LEU A 545 -34.32 0.87 -11.50
N ASP A 546 -34.86 1.98 -11.99
CA ASP A 546 -35.26 2.18 -13.39
C ASP A 546 -34.07 2.59 -14.25
N GLY A 547 -33.16 1.65 -14.52
CA GLY A 547 -31.98 1.87 -15.34
C GLY A 547 -30.83 0.90 -15.06
N ASP A 548 -29.71 1.18 -15.70
CA ASP A 548 -28.46 0.41 -15.67
C ASP A 548 -27.37 1.05 -14.78
N ASN A 549 -27.77 1.90 -13.82
CA ASN A 549 -26.87 2.61 -12.92
C ASN A 549 -27.38 2.56 -11.46
N PRO A 550 -26.51 2.39 -10.45
CA PRO A 550 -26.86 2.49 -9.02
C PRO A 550 -27.53 3.80 -8.58
N ASN A 551 -27.42 4.88 -9.37
CA ASN A 551 -28.08 6.17 -9.09
C ASN A 551 -29.47 6.32 -9.75
N ALA A 552 -29.96 5.28 -10.44
CA ALA A 552 -31.27 5.35 -11.09
C ALA A 552 -32.43 5.45 -10.08
N PRO A 553 -33.58 6.05 -10.45
CA PRO A 553 -34.73 6.17 -9.55
C PRO A 553 -35.26 4.79 -9.13
N VAL A 554 -35.65 4.65 -7.86
CA VAL A 554 -36.31 3.45 -7.36
C VAL A 554 -37.70 3.30 -8.01
N ILE A 555 -37.97 2.13 -8.58
CA ILE A 555 -39.27 1.70 -9.07
C ILE A 555 -39.80 0.54 -8.23
N GLY A 556 -41.05 0.68 -7.78
CA GLY A 556 -41.72 -0.30 -6.94
C GLY A 556 -41.60 -0.03 -5.44
N THR A 557 -42.08 -1.00 -4.67
CA THR A 557 -42.08 -0.96 -3.20
C THR A 557 -40.75 -1.48 -2.65
N TRP A 558 -40.39 -1.03 -1.45
CA TRP A 558 -39.28 -1.61 -0.70
C TRP A 558 -39.75 -2.88 0.00
N ASN A 559 -39.19 -4.02 -0.37
CA ASN A 559 -39.43 -5.27 0.31
C ASN A 559 -38.41 -5.43 1.43
N SER A 560 -38.86 -5.83 2.60
CA SER A 560 -37.99 -6.04 3.77
C SER A 560 -37.85 -7.52 4.07
N TYR A 561 -36.64 -7.98 4.33
CA TYR A 561 -36.36 -9.34 4.76
C TYR A 561 -35.50 -9.31 6.01
N TYR A 562 -35.84 -10.14 6.99
CA TYR A 562 -35.07 -10.29 8.23
C TYR A 562 -34.34 -11.62 8.19
N LEU A 563 -33.02 -11.56 8.23
CA LEU A 563 -32.14 -12.72 8.32
C LEU A 563 -31.85 -12.97 9.80
N GLU A 564 -32.32 -14.10 10.33
CA GLU A 564 -31.91 -14.56 11.65
C GLU A 564 -30.50 -15.14 11.58
N GLY A 565 -29.63 -14.74 12.51
CA GLY A 565 -28.26 -15.25 12.58
C GLY A 565 -28.24 -16.73 12.95
N ALA A 566 -28.35 -17.61 11.96
CA ALA A 566 -28.21 -19.06 12.13
C ALA A 566 -27.06 -19.61 11.28
N PHE A 567 -26.46 -20.69 11.79
CA PHE A 567 -25.39 -21.42 11.11
C PHE A 567 -25.89 -21.98 9.76
N GLY A 568 -25.48 -21.35 8.67
CA GLY A 568 -25.79 -21.80 7.31
C GLY A 568 -25.72 -20.64 6.34
N GLY A 569 -25.42 -20.90 5.07
CA GLY A 569 -25.60 -19.87 4.04
C GLY A 569 -27.09 -19.77 3.72
N GLU A 570 -27.69 -18.60 3.93
CA GLU A 570 -29.07 -18.35 3.51
C GLU A 570 -29.07 -17.77 2.08
N MET A 571 -29.80 -18.45 1.19
CA MET A 571 -30.07 -17.97 -0.16
C MET A 571 -31.19 -16.92 -0.08
N ILE A 572 -30.93 -15.71 -0.57
CA ILE A 572 -31.94 -14.68 -0.67
C ILE A 572 -32.31 -14.58 -2.15
N GLY A 573 -33.39 -15.25 -2.51
CA GLY A 573 -34.03 -15.15 -3.81
C GLY A 573 -35.45 -14.63 -3.63
N GLY A 574 -35.78 -13.53 -4.31
CA GLY A 574 -37.16 -13.09 -4.45
C GLY A 574 -37.66 -13.44 -5.84
N GLU A 575 -38.86 -14.01 -5.94
CA GLU A 575 -39.70 -13.74 -7.11
C GLU A 575 -39.97 -12.23 -7.15
N ALA A 576 -40.01 -11.64 -8.35
CA ALA A 576 -40.49 -10.27 -8.50
C ALA A 576 -41.82 -10.12 -7.75
N PRO A 577 -42.03 -9.06 -6.95
CA PRO A 577 -43.31 -8.91 -6.26
C PRO A 577 -44.42 -8.83 -7.32
N GLY A 578 -45.53 -9.53 -7.05
CA GLY A 578 -46.73 -9.57 -7.87
C GLY A 578 -47.48 -8.23 -8.01
N ASP A 579 -46.76 -7.11 -7.97
CA ASP A 579 -47.26 -5.74 -7.90
C ASP A 579 -47.48 -5.11 -9.29
N GLY A 580 -47.39 -5.90 -10.37
CA GLY A 580 -47.77 -5.44 -11.71
C GLY A 580 -46.82 -4.41 -12.35
N ILE A 581 -45.54 -4.36 -11.94
CA ILE A 581 -44.52 -3.57 -12.64
C ILE A 581 -44.21 -4.27 -13.98
N PRO A 582 -44.45 -3.62 -15.14
CA PRO A 582 -44.17 -4.23 -16.43
C PRO A 582 -42.66 -4.30 -16.65
N VAL A 583 -42.07 -5.48 -16.43
CA VAL A 583 -40.67 -5.74 -16.78
C VAL A 583 -40.57 -5.76 -18.30
N GLN A 584 -39.97 -4.73 -18.90
CA GLN A 584 -39.78 -4.66 -20.35
C GLN A 584 -38.72 -5.68 -20.80
N PRO A 585 -38.98 -6.49 -21.86
CA PRO A 585 -37.99 -7.39 -22.44
C PRO A 585 -36.72 -6.65 -22.87
N ASN A 586 -35.56 -7.30 -22.74
CA ASN A 586 -34.24 -6.78 -23.12
C ASN A 586 -33.78 -5.49 -22.39
N ARG A 587 -34.22 -5.30 -21.14
CA ARG A 587 -33.85 -4.18 -20.27
C ARG A 587 -33.11 -4.66 -19.02
N THR A 588 -32.04 -3.97 -18.68
CA THR A 588 -31.30 -4.15 -17.43
C THR A 588 -31.94 -3.32 -16.32
N TYR A 589 -32.03 -3.92 -15.14
CA TYR A 589 -32.47 -3.27 -13.91
C TYR A 589 -31.40 -3.47 -12.83
N PHE A 590 -31.34 -2.54 -11.89
CA PHE A 590 -30.55 -2.70 -10.67
C PHE A 590 -31.46 -3.13 -9.52
N LEU A 591 -31.02 -4.08 -8.71
CA LEU A 591 -31.61 -4.28 -7.39
C LEU A 591 -30.76 -3.52 -6.38
N LYS A 592 -31.34 -2.52 -5.72
CA LYS A 592 -30.69 -1.84 -4.60
C LYS A 592 -31.06 -2.57 -3.32
N ILE A 593 -30.05 -3.01 -2.56
CA ILE A 593 -30.19 -3.59 -1.24
C ILE A 593 -29.58 -2.62 -0.22
N GLU A 594 -30.30 -2.34 0.86
CA GLU A 594 -29.81 -1.51 1.96
C GLU A 594 -29.61 -2.36 3.22
N ARG A 595 -28.42 -2.23 3.82
CA ARG A 595 -28.03 -2.86 5.09
C ARG A 595 -28.35 -1.94 6.28
N THR A 596 -28.46 -2.51 7.48
CA THR A 596 -28.69 -1.76 8.73
C THR A 596 -27.51 -0.88 9.16
N ASP A 597 -26.32 -1.10 8.61
CA ASP A 597 -25.13 -0.23 8.79
C ASP A 597 -25.10 0.95 7.80
N GLY A 598 -26.15 1.10 6.97
CA GLY A 598 -26.28 2.18 6.00
C GLY A 598 -25.49 1.99 4.71
N GLN A 599 -24.78 0.86 4.54
CA GLN A 599 -24.03 0.58 3.31
C GLN A 599 -24.96 0.01 2.22
N PRO A 600 -24.98 0.60 1.02
CA PRO A 600 -25.71 0.05 -0.10
C PRO A 600 -24.99 -1.16 -0.69
N VAL A 601 -25.75 -2.19 -1.07
CA VAL A 601 -25.31 -3.34 -1.86
C VAL A 601 -26.11 -3.32 -3.16
N TYR A 602 -25.44 -3.30 -4.31
CA TYR A 602 -26.10 -3.23 -5.61
C TYR A 602 -26.02 -4.58 -6.32
N LEU A 603 -27.15 -5.09 -6.82
CA LEU A 603 -27.20 -6.27 -7.70
C LEU A 603 -27.53 -5.86 -9.12
N TYR A 604 -26.97 -6.60 -10.07
CA TYR A 604 -27.35 -6.54 -11.47
C TYR A 604 -28.44 -7.58 -11.76
N ALA A 605 -29.59 -7.16 -12.30
CA ALA A 605 -30.62 -8.05 -12.82
C ALA A 605 -30.93 -7.68 -14.27
N SER A 606 -30.61 -8.56 -15.23
CA SER A 606 -30.92 -8.31 -16.65
C SER A 606 -31.78 -9.42 -17.20
N ASN A 607 -32.79 -9.05 -17.99
CA ASN A 607 -33.52 -9.97 -18.86
C ASN A 607 -32.98 -9.97 -20.31
N ALA A 608 -31.92 -9.21 -20.58
CA ALA A 608 -31.16 -9.22 -21.82
C ALA A 608 -29.84 -9.98 -21.65
N ASN A 609 -29.38 -10.68 -22.68
CA ASN A 609 -28.00 -11.15 -22.77
C ASN A 609 -27.06 -9.93 -22.62
N PRO A 610 -26.26 -9.83 -21.55
CA PRO A 610 -25.38 -8.68 -21.34
C PRO A 610 -24.18 -8.65 -22.31
N TYR A 611 -24.05 -9.68 -23.18
CA TYR A 611 -22.96 -9.83 -24.13
C TYR A 611 -23.44 -9.66 -25.58
N PRO A 612 -23.47 -8.44 -26.14
CA PRO A 612 -23.47 -8.26 -27.58
C PRO A 612 -22.04 -8.49 -28.09
N GLY A 613 -21.62 -9.76 -28.19
CA GLY A 613 -20.34 -10.14 -28.76
C GLY A 613 -19.70 -11.37 -28.12
N GLY A 614 -19.85 -12.52 -28.79
CA GLY A 614 -18.90 -13.63 -28.68
C GLY A 614 -19.25 -14.77 -27.73
N CYS A 615 -20.21 -15.61 -28.12
CA CYS A 615 -20.00 -17.05 -27.99
C CYS A 615 -19.39 -17.53 -29.31
N ALA A 616 -18.14 -17.99 -29.28
CA ALA A 616 -17.57 -18.93 -30.22
C ALA A 616 -16.82 -19.99 -29.41
#